data_AF-A0A2D7L1G9-F1
#
_entry.id   AF-A0A2D7L1G9-F1
#
_cell.length_a   1.000
_cell.length_b   1.000
_cell.length_c   1.000
_cell.angle_alpha   90.00
_cell.angle_beta   90.00
_cell.angle_gamma   90.00
#
_symmetry.space_group_name_H-M   'P 1'
#
loop_
_entity.id
_entity.type
_entity.pdbx_description
1 polymer ?
#
loop_
_entity_poly.entity_id
_entity_poly.type
_entity_poly.pdbx_seq_one_letter_code
_entity_poly.pdbx_strand_id
1 'polypeptide(L)'
;MPKKKFKETKVGQFLLGKSGVLDSLADVLPDKGLLGVVKGLIDKDDNLPPPDKEMALKLLEHDMIEAQEVSARWKADMKSDSWLSKNTRPMSLIFLTFMTISFIWVDSHGYIDFTVEQEWISLLKTLTTTVYVAYFGSRGAEKVGSIIKK
;
A
#
# COMPACT_ATOMS: atom_id res chain seq x y z
N MET A 1 -4.63 -4.78 -2.29
CA MET A 1 -5.96 -4.49 -2.87
C MET A 1 -6.14 -2.99 -2.93
N PRO A 2 -6.66 -2.42 -4.03
CA PRO A 2 -6.94 -0.99 -4.13
C PRO A 2 -7.97 -0.58 -3.07
N LYS A 3 -7.75 0.58 -2.43
CA LYS A 3 -8.72 1.16 -1.49
C LYS A 3 -10.00 1.50 -2.26
N LYS A 4 -11.13 0.91 -1.88
CA LYS A 4 -12.44 1.20 -2.51
C LYS A 4 -12.77 2.68 -2.35
N LYS A 5 -13.31 3.31 -3.40
CA LYS A 5 -13.81 4.69 -3.32
C LYS A 5 -15.10 4.72 -2.49
N PHE A 6 -15.44 5.87 -1.89
CA PHE A 6 -16.65 5.98 -1.07
C PHE A 6 -17.93 5.63 -1.84
N LYS A 7 -18.02 5.98 -3.13
CA LYS A 7 -19.15 5.61 -4.02
C LYS A 7 -19.31 4.10 -4.23
N GLU A 8 -18.26 3.33 -3.99
CA GLU A 8 -18.24 1.88 -4.16
C GLU A 8 -18.56 1.13 -2.84
N THR A 9 -18.74 1.85 -1.74
CA THR A 9 -19.19 1.26 -0.47
C THR A 9 -20.70 1.04 -0.50
N LYS A 10 -21.19 0.12 0.34
CA LYS A 10 -22.63 -0.20 0.39
C LYS A 10 -23.43 1.03 0.83
N VAL A 11 -22.87 1.82 1.75
CA VAL A 11 -23.44 3.12 2.13
C VAL A 11 -23.42 4.12 1.00
N GLY A 12 -22.31 4.23 0.26
CA GLY A 12 -22.21 5.15 -0.87
C GLY A 12 -23.24 4.86 -1.95
N GLN A 13 -23.45 3.58 -2.28
CA GLN A 13 -24.49 3.15 -3.22
C GLN A 13 -25.91 3.39 -2.68
N PHE A 14 -26.13 3.15 -1.39
CA PHE A 14 -27.43 3.38 -0.75
C PHE A 14 -27.80 4.88 -0.72
N LEU A 15 -26.83 5.74 -0.38
CA LEU A 15 -27.01 7.19 -0.40
C LEU A 15 -27.17 7.70 -1.84
N LEU A 16 -26.47 7.13 -2.84
CA LEU A 16 -26.56 7.55 -4.26
C LEU A 16 -27.97 7.32 -4.82
N GLY A 17 -28.69 6.33 -4.31
CA GLY A 17 -30.05 6.02 -4.72
C GLY A 17 -31.14 6.81 -3.99
N LYS A 18 -30.83 7.52 -2.89
CA LYS A 18 -31.86 8.12 -2.01
C LYS A 18 -31.61 9.56 -1.55
N SER A 19 -30.37 10.06 -1.51
CA SER A 19 -30.12 11.47 -1.16
C SER A 19 -28.90 12.07 -1.88
N GLY A 20 -28.98 13.38 -2.15
CA GLY A 20 -27.90 14.17 -2.78
C GLY A 20 -26.69 14.43 -1.88
N VAL A 21 -26.55 13.73 -0.74
CA VAL A 21 -25.48 13.88 0.25
C VAL A 21 -24.09 13.54 -0.33
N LEU A 22 -24.03 12.93 -1.52
CA LEU A 22 -22.81 12.48 -2.17
C LEU A 22 -22.08 13.51 -3.01
N ASP A 23 -22.73 14.58 -3.47
CA ASP A 23 -22.07 15.55 -4.36
C ASP A 23 -20.94 16.30 -3.64
N SER A 24 -20.98 16.37 -2.31
CA SER A 24 -19.92 16.98 -1.50
C SER A 24 -18.81 16.01 -1.05
N LEU A 25 -18.98 14.69 -1.21
CA LEU A 25 -18.07 13.66 -0.67
C LEU A 25 -17.56 12.66 -1.70
N ALA A 26 -17.89 12.89 -2.98
CA ALA A 26 -17.69 11.99 -4.11
C ALA A 26 -16.25 11.48 -4.35
N ASP A 27 -15.24 12.29 -4.02
CA ASP A 27 -13.86 12.05 -4.47
C ASP A 27 -12.85 11.76 -3.35
N VAL A 28 -13.27 11.78 -2.09
CA VAL A 28 -12.32 11.63 -0.97
C VAL A 28 -12.31 10.21 -0.46
N LEU A 29 -11.10 9.66 -0.30
CA LEU A 29 -10.89 8.33 0.26
C LEU A 29 -11.55 8.22 1.65
N PRO A 30 -12.08 7.03 2.03
CA PRO A 30 -12.71 6.83 3.32
C PRO A 30 -11.63 6.72 4.41
N ASP A 31 -11.08 7.86 4.80
CA ASP A 31 -10.30 7.97 6.01
C ASP A 31 -11.22 8.04 7.22
N LYS A 32 -10.71 7.59 8.39
CA LYS A 32 -11.48 7.53 9.64
C LYS A 32 -12.19 8.84 10.01
N GLY A 33 -11.64 9.99 9.59
CA GLY A 33 -12.25 11.31 9.78
C GLY A 33 -13.48 11.56 8.90
N LEU A 34 -13.49 11.08 7.65
CA LEU A 34 -14.61 11.28 6.73
C LEU A 34 -15.85 10.49 7.13
N LEU A 35 -15.67 9.28 7.67
CA LEU A 35 -16.80 8.44 8.11
C LEU A 35 -17.56 9.06 9.29
N GLY A 36 -16.89 9.81 10.16
CA GLY A 36 -17.53 10.59 11.21
C GLY A 36 -18.33 11.78 10.67
N VAL A 37 -17.85 12.41 9.60
CA VAL A 37 -18.57 13.48 8.89
C VAL A 37 -19.80 12.91 8.19
N VAL A 38 -19.70 11.75 7.53
CA VAL A 38 -20.83 11.04 6.90
C VAL A 38 -21.91 10.70 7.92
N LYS A 39 -21.53 10.16 9.09
CA LYS A 39 -22.47 9.89 10.18
C LYS A 39 -23.22 11.17 10.62
N GLY A 40 -22.50 12.27 10.81
CA GLY A 40 -23.08 13.55 11.19
C GLY A 40 -23.97 14.18 10.11
N LEU A 41 -23.69 13.93 8.83
CA LEU A 41 -24.52 14.40 7.71
C LEU A 41 -25.79 13.56 7.57
N ILE A 42 -25.71 12.24 7.71
CA ILE A 42 -26.89 11.35 7.76
C ILE A 42 -27.79 11.74 8.93
N ASP A 43 -27.21 11.99 10.11
CA ASP A 43 -27.95 12.39 11.31
C ASP A 43 -28.64 13.75 11.18
N LYS A 44 -28.11 14.66 10.37
CA LYS A 44 -28.68 16.00 10.13
C LYS A 44 -29.54 16.12 8.88
N ASP A 45 -29.68 15.06 8.09
CA ASP A 45 -30.52 15.08 6.89
C ASP A 45 -32.00 14.94 7.28
N ASP A 46 -32.79 15.95 6.91
CA ASP A 46 -34.25 16.03 7.12
C ASP A 46 -35.04 15.44 5.93
N ASN A 47 -34.39 15.19 4.79
CA ASN A 47 -35.02 14.62 3.60
C ASN A 47 -35.03 13.08 3.57
N LEU A 48 -34.36 12.42 4.53
CA LEU A 48 -34.31 10.97 4.63
C LEU A 48 -35.44 10.45 5.55
N PRO A 49 -36.30 9.53 5.07
CA PRO A 49 -37.28 8.87 5.92
C PRO A 49 -36.59 8.19 7.13
N PRO A 50 -37.19 8.22 8.34
CA PRO A 50 -36.64 7.57 9.53
C PRO A 50 -36.11 6.14 9.34
N PRO A 51 -36.80 5.24 8.60
CA PRO A 51 -36.28 3.88 8.37
C PRO A 51 -35.04 3.83 7.47
N ASP A 52 -34.91 4.77 6.53
CA ASP A 52 -33.76 4.83 5.63
C ASP A 52 -32.51 5.38 6.33
N LYS A 53 -32.71 6.24 7.34
CA LYS A 53 -31.67 6.77 8.21
C LYS A 53 -31.04 5.66 9.06
N GLU A 54 -31.86 4.84 9.71
CA GLU A 54 -31.38 3.69 10.48
C GLU A 54 -30.68 2.65 9.60
N MET A 55 -31.19 2.43 8.39
CA MET A 55 -30.56 1.52 7.43
C MET A 55 -29.18 2.05 6.99
N ALA A 56 -29.07 3.34 6.66
CA ALA A 56 -27.80 3.96 6.30
C ALA A 56 -26.77 3.87 7.44
N LEU A 57 -27.19 4.11 8.69
CA LEU A 57 -26.33 4.00 9.87
C LEU A 57 -25.83 2.56 10.08
N LYS A 58 -26.71 1.55 9.97
CA LYS A 58 -26.31 0.14 10.09
C LYS A 58 -25.38 -0.30 8.97
N LEU A 59 -25.62 0.14 7.74
CA LEU A 59 -24.72 -0.11 6.61
C LEU A 59 -23.34 0.53 6.83
N LEU A 60 -23.30 1.73 7.43
CA LEU A 60 -22.06 2.43 7.75
C LEU A 60 -21.26 1.71 8.83
N GLU A 61 -21.93 1.22 9.88
CA GLU A 61 -21.30 0.41 10.91
C GLU A 61 -20.70 -0.88 10.34
N HIS A 62 -21.44 -1.57 9.46
CA HIS A 62 -20.95 -2.77 8.79
C HIS A 62 -19.71 -2.49 7.94
N ASP A 63 -19.73 -1.43 7.12
CA ASP A 63 -18.59 -1.05 6.27
C ASP A 63 -17.39 -0.62 7.12
N MET A 64 -17.62 0.00 8.29
CA MET A 64 -16.57 0.33 9.26
C MET A 64 -15.91 -0.92 9.85
N ILE A 65 -16.70 -1.92 10.24
CA ILE A 65 -16.19 -3.18 10.80
C ILE A 65 -15.38 -3.94 9.74
N GLU A 66 -15.87 -4.03 8.50
CA GLU A 66 -15.14 -4.66 7.39
C GLU A 66 -13.77 -3.99 7.17
N ALA A 67 -13.72 -2.66 7.14
CA ALA A 67 -12.46 -1.92 6.99
C ALA A 67 -11.51 -2.13 8.18
N GLN A 68 -12.04 -2.24 9.40
CA GLN A 68 -11.25 -2.53 10.61
C GLN A 68 -10.68 -3.94 10.60
N GLU A 69 -11.46 -4.95 10.20
CA GLU A 69 -10.99 -6.34 10.08
C GLU A 69 -9.93 -6.50 9.00
N VAL A 70 -10.08 -5.82 7.85
CA VAL A 70 -9.02 -5.77 6.82
C VAL A 70 -7.75 -5.15 7.39
N SER A 71 -7.88 -4.05 8.14
CA SER A 71 -6.73 -3.40 8.80
C SER A 71 -6.11 -4.31 9.88
N ALA A 72 -6.92 -5.07 10.60
CA ALA A 72 -6.47 -6.02 11.63
C ALA A 72 -5.73 -7.19 10.99
N ARG A 73 -6.23 -7.73 9.86
CA ARG A 73 -5.52 -8.73 9.05
C ARG A 73 -4.19 -8.20 8.56
N TRP A 74 -4.14 -6.98 8.02
CA TRP A 74 -2.87 -6.39 7.59
C TRP A 74 -1.89 -6.20 8.75
N LYS A 75 -2.37 -5.77 9.92
CA LYS A 75 -1.53 -5.69 11.12
C LYS A 75 -1.04 -7.06 11.59
N ALA A 76 -1.88 -8.08 11.51
CA ALA A 76 -1.53 -9.45 11.84
C ALA A 76 -0.50 -10.04 10.85
N ASP A 77 -0.69 -9.79 9.55
CA ASP A 77 0.25 -10.19 8.48
C ASP A 77 1.61 -9.46 8.63
N MET A 78 1.60 -8.21 9.07
CA MET A 78 2.82 -7.45 9.39
C MET A 78 3.45 -7.85 10.73
N LYS A 79 2.78 -8.65 11.56
CA LYS A 79 3.27 -9.06 12.89
C LYS A 79 4.36 -10.14 12.83
N SER A 80 4.65 -10.70 11.65
CA SER A 80 5.84 -11.54 11.44
C SER A 80 7.11 -10.68 11.42
N ASP A 81 7.46 -10.14 12.59
CA ASP A 81 8.71 -9.44 12.89
C ASP A 81 9.88 -10.45 13.03
N SER A 82 9.93 -11.47 12.17
CA SER A 82 11.05 -12.41 12.16
C SER A 82 12.34 -11.69 11.74
N TRP A 83 13.47 -12.13 12.30
CA TRP A 83 14.79 -11.60 11.93
C TRP A 83 15.02 -11.64 10.42
N LEU A 84 14.50 -12.68 9.74
CA LEU A 84 14.58 -12.84 8.30
C LEU A 84 13.82 -11.74 7.54
N SER A 85 12.60 -11.40 7.98
CA SER A 85 11.78 -10.33 7.39
C SER A 85 12.49 -8.97 7.44
N LYS A 86 13.13 -8.65 8.58
CA LYS A 86 13.91 -7.42 8.77
C LYS A 86 15.16 -7.35 7.90
N ASN A 87 15.78 -8.50 7.63
CA ASN A 87 17.03 -8.60 6.87
C ASN A 87 16.85 -8.96 5.39
N THR A 88 15.62 -9.16 4.91
CA THR A 88 15.39 -9.55 3.50
C THR A 88 15.95 -8.52 2.52
N ARG A 89 15.82 -7.22 2.84
CA ARG A 89 16.39 -6.13 2.02
C ARG A 89 17.93 -6.18 1.96
N PRO A 90 18.66 -6.12 3.07
CA PRO A 90 20.13 -6.20 3.01
C PRO A 90 20.62 -7.54 2.45
N MET A 91 19.94 -8.67 2.71
CA MET A 91 20.30 -9.96 2.13
C MET A 91 20.15 -9.97 0.60
N SER A 92 19.08 -9.38 0.05
CA SER A 92 18.92 -9.26 -1.40
C SER A 92 20.04 -8.44 -2.05
N LEU A 93 20.51 -7.39 -1.37
CA LEU A 93 21.64 -6.58 -1.82
C LEU A 93 22.93 -7.38 -1.82
N ILE A 94 23.23 -8.10 -0.74
CA ILE A 94 24.42 -8.95 -0.63
C ILE A 94 24.40 -10.03 -1.70
N PHE A 95 23.25 -10.71 -1.86
CA PHE A 95 23.09 -11.77 -2.85
C PHE A 95 23.32 -11.28 -4.29
N LEU A 96 22.66 -10.19 -4.69
CA LEU A 96 22.82 -9.63 -6.03
C LEU A 96 24.24 -9.11 -6.28
N THR A 97 24.88 -8.53 -5.27
CA THR A 97 26.27 -8.07 -5.36
C THR A 97 27.22 -9.25 -5.53
N PHE A 98 27.03 -10.31 -4.74
CA PHE A 98 27.82 -11.53 -4.86
C PHE A 98 27.68 -12.18 -6.23
N MET A 99 26.45 -12.31 -6.74
CA MET A 99 26.19 -12.84 -8.09
C MET A 99 26.84 -11.98 -9.17
N THR A 100 26.76 -10.65 -9.05
CA THR A 100 27.42 -9.73 -10.00
C THR A 100 28.93 -9.91 -10.01
N ILE A 101 29.57 -10.01 -8.83
CA ILE A 101 31.01 -10.29 -8.71
C ILE A 101 31.36 -11.66 -9.29
N SER A 102 30.51 -12.67 -9.05
CA SER A 102 30.69 -14.03 -9.57
C SER A 102 30.67 -14.06 -11.10
N PHE A 103 29.74 -13.32 -11.73
CA PHE A 103 29.69 -13.19 -13.18
C PHE A 103 30.91 -12.47 -13.74
N ILE A 104 31.37 -11.38 -13.11
CA ILE A 104 32.61 -10.68 -13.50
C ILE A 104 33.81 -11.63 -13.41
N TRP A 105 33.86 -12.45 -12.37
CA TRP A 105 34.95 -13.42 -12.18
C TRP A 105 34.95 -14.50 -13.27
N VAL A 106 33.77 -15.04 -13.62
CA VAL A 106 33.63 -16.01 -14.73
C VAL A 106 34.02 -15.37 -16.07
N ASP A 107 33.55 -14.15 -16.36
CA ASP A 107 33.88 -13.40 -17.58
C ASP A 107 35.38 -13.12 -17.70
N SER A 108 36.06 -12.86 -16.57
CA SER A 108 37.51 -12.67 -16.53
C SER A 108 38.32 -13.94 -16.86
N HIS A 109 37.74 -15.13 -16.69
CA HIS A 109 38.40 -16.39 -17.03
C HIS A 109 38.07 -16.75 -18.49
N GLY A 110 38.78 -16.11 -19.43
CA GLY A 110 38.60 -16.26 -20.89
C GLY A 110 38.86 -17.66 -21.48
N TYR A 111 38.92 -18.71 -20.65
CA TYR A 111 38.98 -20.12 -21.05
C TYR A 111 37.61 -20.82 -20.97
N ILE A 112 36.59 -20.14 -20.45
CA ILE A 112 35.23 -20.68 -20.35
C ILE A 112 34.39 -19.97 -21.42
N ASP A 113 33.97 -20.68 -22.46
CA ASP A 113 33.02 -20.19 -23.49
C ASP A 113 31.59 -20.09 -22.91
N PHE A 114 31.43 -19.31 -21.84
CA PHE A 114 30.15 -19.06 -21.19
C PHE A 114 29.60 -17.71 -21.66
N THR A 115 28.79 -17.74 -22.72
CA THR A 115 28.10 -16.55 -23.21
C THR A 115 26.75 -16.42 -22.52
N VAL A 116 26.58 -15.35 -21.74
CA VAL A 116 25.29 -14.98 -21.14
C VAL A 116 24.51 -14.10 -22.12
N GLU A 117 23.23 -14.42 -22.31
CA GLU A 117 22.34 -13.60 -23.16
C GLU A 117 22.20 -12.17 -22.62
N GLN A 118 22.12 -11.19 -23.53
CA GLN A 118 22.01 -9.77 -23.16
C GLN A 118 20.78 -9.47 -22.31
N GLU A 119 19.69 -10.23 -22.46
CA GLU A 119 18.49 -10.08 -21.64
C GLU A 119 18.76 -10.35 -20.16
N TRP A 120 19.51 -11.41 -19.84
CA TRP A 120 19.86 -11.76 -18.45
C TRP A 120 20.81 -10.73 -17.83
N ILE A 121 21.73 -10.18 -18.63
CA ILE A 121 22.62 -9.09 -18.19
C ILE A 121 21.81 -7.83 -17.87
N SER A 122 20.87 -7.48 -18.75
CA SER A 122 19.97 -6.34 -18.56
C SER A 122 19.08 -6.50 -17.33
N LEU A 123 18.56 -7.70 -17.11
CA LEU A 123 17.77 -8.05 -15.93
C LEU A 123 18.59 -7.90 -14.64
N LEU A 124 19.80 -8.47 -14.60
CA LEU A 124 20.70 -8.38 -13.45
C LEU A 124 21.05 -6.92 -13.15
N LYS A 125 21.42 -6.13 -14.16
CA LYS A 125 21.71 -4.70 -14.03
C LYS A 125 20.52 -3.94 -13.43
N THR A 126 19.31 -4.20 -13.93
CA THR A 126 18.08 -3.55 -13.48
C THR A 126 17.76 -3.90 -12.03
N LEU A 127 17.81 -5.18 -11.67
CA LEU A 127 17.57 -5.66 -10.31
C LEU A 127 18.59 -5.09 -9.32
N THR A 128 19.89 -5.19 -9.64
CA THR A 128 20.97 -4.69 -8.79
C THR A 128 20.84 -3.19 -8.57
N THR A 129 20.64 -2.40 -9.63
CA THR A 129 20.47 -0.94 -9.51
C THR A 129 19.26 -0.59 -8.64
N THR A 130 18.13 -1.26 -8.88
CA THR A 130 16.88 -1.02 -8.12
C THR A 130 17.06 -1.31 -6.64
N VAL A 131 17.70 -2.43 -6.29
CA VAL A 131 17.93 -2.81 -4.88
C VAL A 131 18.92 -1.87 -4.20
N TYR A 132 19.97 -1.43 -4.89
CA TYR A 132 20.92 -0.45 -4.36
C TYR A 132 20.25 0.90 -4.09
N VAL A 133 19.46 1.41 -5.04
CA VAL A 133 18.69 2.65 -4.87
C VAL A 133 17.66 2.51 -3.76
N ALA A 134 16.93 1.40 -3.70
CA ALA A 134 15.93 1.18 -2.65
C ALA A 134 16.57 1.12 -1.27
N TYR A 135 17.72 0.45 -1.11
CA TYR A 135 18.39 0.31 0.19
C TYR A 135 19.07 1.60 0.65
N PHE A 136 19.87 2.24 -0.21
CA PHE A 136 20.62 3.44 0.16
C PHE A 136 19.78 4.72 0.02
N GLY A 137 18.89 4.79 -0.97
CA GLY A 137 18.00 5.92 -1.18
C GLY A 137 16.96 6.07 -0.06
N SER A 138 16.38 4.96 0.43
CA SER A 138 15.47 5.01 1.58
C SER A 138 16.19 5.51 2.85
N ARG A 139 17.39 5.00 3.12
CA ARG A 139 18.21 5.46 4.26
C ARG A 139 18.67 6.92 4.12
N GLY A 140 18.91 7.38 2.89
CA GLY A 140 19.18 8.78 2.60
C GLY A 140 17.98 9.68 2.91
N ALA A 141 16.79 9.31 2.43
CA ALA A 141 15.55 10.03 2.69
C ALA A 141 15.15 10.04 4.18
N GLU A 142 15.30 8.91 4.88
CA GLU A 142 15.08 8.81 6.33
C GLU A 142 15.98 9.77 7.11
N LYS A 143 17.27 9.87 6.72
CA LYS A 143 18.21 10.78 7.36
C LYS A 143 17.86 12.24 7.09
N VAL A 144 17.52 12.61 5.86
CA VAL A 144 17.08 13.97 5.50
C VAL A 144 15.81 14.35 6.26
N GLY A 145 14.82 13.45 6.33
CA GLY A 145 13.59 13.67 7.09
C GLY A 145 13.85 13.90 8.59
N SER A 146 14.79 13.16 9.19
CA SER A 146 15.17 13.34 10.60
C SER A 146 15.86 14.69 10.88
N ILE A 147 16.60 15.22 9.91
CA ILE A 147 17.28 16.52 10.01
C ILE A 147 16.25 17.65 9.86
N ILE A 148 15.31 17.55 8.92
CA ILE A 148 14.27 18.56 8.69
C ILE A 148 13.32 18.68 9.90
N LYS A 149 13.10 17.59 10.63
CA LYS A 149 12.18 17.54 11.77
C LYS A 149 12.82 18.02 13.08
N LYS A 150 14.10 18.39 13.08
CA LYS A 150 14.88 18.84 14.23
C LYS A 150 15.13 20.34 14.15
#